data_AF-A0A101J3X4-F1
#
_entry.id   AF-A0A101J3X4-F1
#
_cell.length_a   1.000
_cell.length_b   1.000
_cell.length_c   1.000
_cell.angle_alpha   90.00
_cell.angle_beta   90.00
_cell.angle_gamma   90.00
#
_symmetry.space_group_name_H-M   'P 1'
#
loop_
_entity.id
_entity.type
_entity.pdbx_description
1 polymer ?
#
loop_
_entity_poly.entity_id
_entity_poly.type
_entity_poly.pdbx_seq_one_letter_code
_entity_poly.pdbx_strand_id
1 'polypeptide(L)'
;YYNLVVNNRLDEQYAMLYSDMNKGKLSSFGSWEELYHYLRQQPLLMNLVSYADHHGIRRRPYYIQESAELLENTMYAYIVRNFFGEEAFWAVYHKRDKLIKKGIELIETGKASPEAVVREAYR
;
A
#
# COMPACT_ATOMS: atom_id res chain seq x y z
N TYR A 1 -7.01 5.34 -14.76
CA TYR A 1 -6.12 6.39 -14.21
C TYR A 1 -4.96 5.76 -13.45
N TYR A 2 -5.24 4.88 -12.48
CA TYR A 2 -4.25 4.04 -11.78
C TYR A 2 -3.10 3.51 -12.63
N ASN A 3 -3.39 2.73 -13.69
CA ASN A 3 -2.35 2.15 -14.56
C ASN A 3 -1.40 3.20 -15.15
N LEU A 4 -1.88 4.41 -15.46
CA LEU A 4 -1.01 5.46 -15.97
C LEU A 4 -0.06 5.94 -14.86
N VAL A 5 -0.57 6.14 -13.64
CA VAL A 5 0.26 6.58 -12.49
C VAL A 5 1.35 5.54 -12.20
N VAL A 6 0.96 4.27 -12.08
CA VAL A 6 1.86 3.17 -11.70
C VAL A 6 2.84 2.81 -12.82
N ASN A 7 2.39 2.72 -14.09
CA ASN A 7 3.29 2.39 -15.20
C ASN A 7 4.35 3.48 -15.44
N ASN A 8 4.07 4.72 -15.05
CA ASN A 8 5.03 5.82 -15.06
C ASN A 8 5.78 5.98 -13.73
N ARG A 9 5.59 5.06 -12.77
CA ARG A 9 6.20 5.05 -11.43
C ARG A 9 6.00 6.35 -10.64
N LEU A 10 4.90 7.07 -10.89
CA LEU A 10 4.68 8.38 -10.26
C LEU A 10 4.23 8.25 -8.81
N ASP A 11 3.60 7.14 -8.44
CA ASP A 11 3.30 6.75 -7.07
C ASP A 11 4.56 6.51 -6.24
N GLU A 12 5.52 5.75 -6.76
CA GLU A 12 6.81 5.50 -6.11
C GLU A 12 7.65 6.78 -6.00
N GLN A 13 7.74 7.56 -7.09
CA GLN A 13 8.47 8.84 -7.08
C GLN A 13 7.85 9.85 -6.11
N TYR A 14 6.53 9.99 -6.11
CA TYR A 14 5.83 10.84 -5.15
C TYR A 14 6.03 10.38 -3.71
N ALA A 15 5.98 9.06 -3.45
CA ALA A 15 6.24 8.51 -2.13
C ALA A 15 7.66 8.85 -1.63
N MET A 16 8.69 8.73 -2.50
CA MET A 16 10.06 9.11 -2.15
C MET A 16 10.17 10.62 -1.84
N LEU A 17 9.60 11.47 -2.70
CA LEU A 17 9.59 12.92 -2.47
C LEU A 17 8.90 13.29 -1.15
N TYR A 18 7.72 12.72 -0.89
CA TYR A 18 6.97 12.96 0.33
C TYR A 18 7.75 12.47 1.57
N SER A 19 8.37 11.29 1.48
CA SER A 19 9.22 10.74 2.54
C SER A 19 10.38 11.67 2.89
N ASP A 20 11.10 12.17 1.87
CA ASP A 20 12.25 13.07 2.08
C ASP A 20 11.83 14.41 2.69
N MET A 21 10.77 15.03 2.16
CA MET A 21 10.24 16.30 2.65
C MET A 21 9.75 16.23 4.11
N ASN A 22 9.25 15.07 4.55
CA ASN A 22 8.67 14.88 5.87
C ASN A 22 9.52 13.99 6.79
N LYS A 23 10.78 13.72 6.42
CA LYS A 23 11.65 12.73 7.08
C LYS A 23 11.68 12.90 8.60
N GLY A 24 11.82 14.12 9.11
CA GLY A 24 11.85 14.39 10.54
C GLY A 24 10.62 13.88 11.29
N LYS A 25 9.41 14.07 10.72
CA LYS A 25 8.15 13.58 11.31
C LYS A 25 7.98 12.08 11.08
N LEU A 26 8.24 11.59 9.87
CA LEU A 26 7.96 10.20 9.53
C LEU A 26 8.94 9.22 10.19
N SER A 27 10.19 9.64 10.44
CA SER A 27 11.15 8.86 11.22
C SER A 27 10.85 8.82 12.73
N SER A 28 9.87 9.60 13.22
CA SER A 28 9.52 9.62 14.64
C SER A 28 8.55 8.50 15.05
N PHE A 29 7.97 7.76 14.09
CA PHE A 29 7.04 6.68 14.39
C PHE A 29 7.80 5.42 14.82
N GLY A 30 7.27 4.70 15.82
CA GLY A 30 7.91 3.51 16.38
C GLY A 30 7.64 2.24 15.57
N SER A 31 6.57 2.23 14.78
CA SER A 31 6.23 1.09 13.92
C SER A 31 5.62 1.52 12.59
N TRP A 32 5.61 0.59 11.64
CA TRP A 32 5.00 0.83 10.33
C TRP A 32 3.48 1.03 10.44
N GLU A 33 2.82 0.41 11.42
CA GLU A 33 1.38 0.58 11.67
C GLU A 33 1.06 2.00 12.12
N GLU A 34 1.86 2.58 13.03
CA GLU A 34 1.70 3.96 13.49
C GLU A 34 1.86 4.94 12.32
N LEU A 35 2.92 4.78 11.52
CA LEU A 35 3.13 5.57 10.32
C LEU A 35 1.97 5.40 9.33
N TYR A 36 1.57 4.16 9.03
CA TYR A 36 0.45 3.88 8.14
C TYR A 36 -0.85 4.54 8.62
N HIS A 37 -1.15 4.47 9.91
CA HIS A 37 -2.32 5.14 10.49
C HIS A 37 -2.27 6.66 10.33
N TYR A 38 -1.10 7.28 10.51
CA TYR A 38 -0.88 8.70 10.27
C TYR A 38 -1.10 9.07 8.79
N LEU A 39 -0.55 8.30 7.85
CA LEU A 39 -0.65 8.58 6.40
C LEU A 39 -2.10 8.61 5.92
N ARG A 40 -2.96 7.73 6.43
CA ARG A 40 -4.40 7.72 6.09
C ARG A 40 -5.18 8.94 6.56
N GLN A 41 -4.62 9.73 7.47
CA GLN A 41 -5.23 10.98 7.95
C GLN A 41 -4.79 12.18 7.10
N GLN A 42 -3.83 11.98 6.19
CA GLN A 42 -3.29 13.03 5.34
C GLN A 42 -3.98 13.03 3.97
N PRO A 43 -4.11 14.19 3.29
CA PRO A 43 -4.77 14.31 2.00
C PRO A 43 -3.88 13.83 0.83
N LEU A 44 -3.17 12.71 0.99
CA LEU A 44 -2.09 12.29 0.08
C LEU A 44 -2.59 11.88 -1.29
N LEU A 45 -3.80 11.33 -1.41
CA LEU A 45 -4.37 10.97 -2.71
C LEU A 45 -4.46 12.18 -3.65
N MET A 46 -4.96 13.32 -3.15
CA MET A 46 -5.10 14.53 -3.95
C MET A 46 -3.75 15.18 -4.27
N ASN A 47 -2.77 15.02 -3.39
CA ASN A 47 -1.41 15.46 -3.65
C ASN A 47 -0.73 14.61 -4.74
N LEU A 48 -0.88 13.28 -4.69
CA LEU A 48 -0.42 12.37 -5.75
C LEU A 48 -1.09 12.69 -7.09
N VAL A 49 -2.40 12.95 -7.10
CA VAL A 49 -3.12 13.37 -8.31
C VAL A 49 -2.55 14.67 -8.87
N SER A 50 -2.25 15.65 -8.01
CA SER A 50 -1.67 16.93 -8.43
C SER A 50 -0.24 16.76 -8.96
N TYR A 51 0.54 15.87 -8.35
CA TYR A 51 1.87 15.50 -8.81
C TYR A 51 1.80 14.82 -10.19
N ALA A 52 0.90 13.86 -10.38
CA ALA A 52 0.71 13.15 -11.64
C ALA A 52 0.29 14.09 -12.79
N ASP A 53 -0.56 15.07 -12.50
CA ASP A 53 -1.00 16.10 -13.44
C ASP A 53 0.17 16.97 -13.93
N HIS A 54 1.07 17.38 -13.03
CA HIS A 54 2.32 18.08 -13.38
C HIS A 54 3.28 17.22 -14.23
N HIS A 55 3.15 15.90 -14.16
CA HIS A 55 3.95 14.93 -14.92
C HIS A 55 3.19 14.36 -16.14
N GLY A 56 2.16 15.06 -16.61
CA GLY A 56 1.49 14.77 -17.88
C GLY A 56 0.29 13.82 -17.80
N ILE A 57 -0.08 13.32 -16.60
CA ILE A 57 -1.29 12.52 -16.41
C ILE A 57 -2.45 13.43 -15.99
N ARG A 58 -3.21 13.89 -16.98
CA ARG A 58 -4.39 14.74 -16.75
C ARG A 58 -5.38 14.11 -15.76
N ARG A 59 -5.87 14.93 -14.83
CA ARG A 59 -6.89 14.54 -13.85
C ARG A 59 -8.15 13.99 -14.52
N ARG A 60 -8.66 12.87 -14.01
CA ARG A 60 -9.94 12.28 -14.42
C ARG A 60 -10.75 11.88 -13.19
N PRO A 61 -11.61 12.77 -12.65
CA PRO A 61 -12.23 12.61 -11.33
C PRO A 61 -12.91 11.26 -11.11
N TYR A 62 -13.71 10.80 -12.07
CA TYR A 62 -14.38 9.50 -12.00
C TYR A 62 -13.39 8.33 -11.82
N TYR A 63 -12.36 8.25 -12.66
CA TYR A 63 -11.35 7.19 -12.56
C TYR A 63 -10.43 7.34 -11.34
N ILE A 64 -10.21 8.55 -10.85
CA ILE A 64 -9.49 8.79 -9.59
C ILE A 64 -10.30 8.21 -8.44
N GLN A 65 -11.60 8.52 -8.37
CA GLN A 65 -12.49 8.00 -7.34
C GLN A 65 -12.57 6.46 -7.41
N GLU A 66 -12.74 5.90 -8.61
CA GLU A 66 -12.79 4.44 -8.82
C GLU A 66 -11.52 3.73 -8.34
N SER A 67 -10.35 4.37 -8.48
CA SER A 67 -9.06 3.78 -8.13
C SER A 67 -8.41 4.33 -6.87
N ALA A 68 -9.16 5.09 -6.06
CA ALA A 68 -8.65 5.79 -4.89
C ALA A 68 -7.94 4.84 -3.92
N GLU A 69 -8.61 3.74 -3.55
CA GLU A 69 -8.05 2.78 -2.60
C GLU A 69 -6.77 2.10 -3.10
N LEU A 70 -6.68 1.82 -4.41
CA LEU A 70 -5.49 1.20 -5.00
C LEU A 70 -4.31 2.17 -5.02
N LEU A 71 -4.56 3.44 -5.38
CA LEU A 71 -3.56 4.51 -5.37
C LEU A 71 -3.04 4.74 -3.95
N GLU A 72 -3.94 4.88 -2.98
CA GLU A 72 -3.60 5.08 -1.57
C GLU A 72 -2.79 3.89 -1.03
N ASN A 73 -3.26 2.66 -1.23
CA ASN A 73 -2.56 1.47 -0.74
C ASN A 73 -1.14 1.34 -1.28
N THR A 74 -0.96 1.56 -2.59
CA THR A 74 0.34 1.46 -3.26
C THR A 74 1.28 2.58 -2.78
N MET A 75 0.79 3.82 -2.73
CA MET A 75 1.55 4.98 -2.23
C MET A 75 1.95 4.82 -0.77
N TYR A 76 1.03 4.40 0.11
CA TYR A 76 1.33 4.20 1.53
C TYR A 76 2.34 3.08 1.74
N ALA A 77 2.27 1.98 0.97
CA ALA A 77 3.25 0.91 1.02
C ALA A 77 4.66 1.44 0.70
N TYR A 78 4.81 2.23 -0.37
CA TYR A 78 6.11 2.84 -0.71
C TYR A 78 6.61 3.83 0.36
N ILE A 79 5.75 4.67 0.92
CA ILE A 79 6.17 5.59 1.99
C ILE A 79 6.63 4.79 3.22
N VAL A 80 5.90 3.77 3.62
CA VAL A 80 6.24 2.90 4.76
C VAL A 80 7.56 2.16 4.53
N ARG A 81 7.78 1.64 3.31
CA ARG A 81 9.02 0.98 2.89
C ARG A 81 10.25 1.82 3.16
N ASN A 82 10.17 3.12 2.89
CA ASN A 82 11.29 4.06 3.05
C ASN A 82 11.77 4.18 4.51
N PHE A 83 10.97 3.77 5.50
CA PHE A 83 11.32 3.86 6.93
C PHE A 83 11.44 2.49 7.61
N PHE A 84 10.65 1.50 7.18
CA PHE A 84 10.54 0.21 7.87
C PHE A 84 10.91 -1.00 7.00
N GLY A 85 11.42 -0.77 5.78
CA GLY A 85 11.94 -1.83 4.92
C GLY A 85 10.87 -2.58 4.12
N GLU A 86 11.31 -3.65 3.46
CA GLU A 86 10.54 -4.37 2.46
C GLU A 86 9.42 -5.22 3.10
N GLU A 87 9.63 -5.75 4.30
CA GLU A 87 8.62 -6.51 5.04
C GLU A 87 7.39 -5.64 5.34
N ALA A 88 7.63 -4.38 5.73
CA ALA A 88 6.58 -3.42 6.00
C ALA A 88 5.84 -2.99 4.71
N PHE A 89 6.55 -2.90 3.58
CA PHE A 89 5.93 -2.71 2.27
C PHE A 89 4.89 -3.79 1.99
N TRP A 90 5.28 -5.07 2.06
CA TRP A 90 4.38 -6.18 1.76
C TRP A 90 3.24 -6.29 2.77
N ALA A 91 3.50 -6.00 4.05
CA ALA A 91 2.48 -5.97 5.10
C ALA A 91 1.39 -4.92 4.82
N VAL A 92 1.75 -3.75 4.27
CA VAL A 92 0.79 -2.73 3.83
C VAL A 92 0.14 -3.12 2.51
N TYR A 93 0.94 -3.47 1.50
CA TYR A 93 0.48 -3.73 0.15
C TYR A 93 -0.57 -4.86 0.09
N HIS A 94 -0.36 -5.94 0.86
CA HIS A 94 -1.29 -7.06 0.96
C HIS A 94 -2.29 -6.95 2.12
N LYS A 95 -2.32 -5.84 2.87
CA LYS A 95 -3.18 -5.68 4.06
C LYS A 95 -4.67 -5.91 3.78
N ARG A 96 -5.10 -5.76 2.54
CA ARG A 96 -6.50 -5.94 2.10
C ARG A 96 -6.71 -7.16 1.19
N ASP A 97 -5.66 -7.88 0.84
CA ASP A 97 -5.76 -9.06 -0.02
C ASP A 97 -6.40 -10.22 0.76
N LYS A 98 -7.61 -10.60 0.35
CA LYS A 98 -8.37 -11.67 0.99
C LYS A 98 -7.73 -13.04 0.80
N LEU A 99 -7.06 -13.28 -0.32
CA LEU A 99 -6.39 -14.54 -0.62
C LEU A 99 -5.17 -14.70 0.29
N ILE A 100 -4.34 -13.66 0.39
CA ILE A 100 -3.17 -13.67 1.30
C ILE A 100 -3.62 -13.86 2.74
N LYS A 101 -4.65 -13.12 3.18
CA LYS A 101 -5.23 -13.30 4.52
C LYS A 101 -5.71 -14.72 4.77
N LYS A 102 -6.42 -15.31 3.80
CA LYS A 102 -6.90 -16.68 3.93
C LYS A 102 -5.74 -17.68 3.98
N GLY A 103 -4.69 -17.46 3.19
CA GLY A 103 -3.48 -18.28 3.24
C GLY A 103 -2.83 -18.25 4.61
N ILE A 104 -2.64 -17.05 5.18
CA ILE A 104 -2.10 -16.88 6.54
C ILE A 104 -2.98 -17.61 7.57
N GLU A 105 -4.30 -17.39 7.53
CA GLU A 105 -5.26 -18.05 8.43
C GLU A 105 -5.15 -19.59 8.35
N LEU A 106 -5.08 -20.16 7.14
CA LEU A 106 -4.95 -21.61 6.95
C LEU A 106 -3.62 -22.16 7.48
N ILE A 107 -2.53 -21.38 7.37
CA ILE A 107 -1.22 -21.75 7.92
C ILE A 107 -1.26 -21.70 9.45
N GLU A 108 -1.73 -20.60 10.03
CA GLU A 108 -1.78 -20.39 11.49
C GLU A 108 -2.72 -21.38 12.19
N THR A 109 -3.81 -21.79 11.53
CA THR A 109 -4.75 -22.79 12.05
C THR A 109 -4.34 -24.23 11.76
N GLY A 110 -3.19 -24.46 11.11
CA GLY A 110 -2.70 -25.79 10.73
C GLY A 110 -3.50 -26.48 9.61
N LYS A 111 -4.47 -25.77 9.00
CA LYS A 111 -5.31 -26.28 7.92
C LYS A 111 -4.60 -26.37 6.56
N ALA A 112 -3.39 -25.82 6.47
CA ALA A 112 -2.52 -25.92 5.30
C ALA A 112 -1.51 -27.09 5.37
N SER A 113 -1.52 -27.94 6.41
CA SER A 113 -0.60 -29.09 6.50
C SER A 113 -0.91 -30.15 5.42
N PRO A 114 0.07 -30.98 5.00
CA PRO A 114 -0.18 -32.08 4.06
C PRO A 114 -1.35 -32.97 4.49
N GLU A 115 -1.43 -33.32 5.77
CA GLU A 115 -2.49 -34.16 6.33
C GLU A 115 -3.84 -33.44 6.32
N ALA A 116 -3.87 -32.14 6.63
CA ALA A 116 -5.08 -31.33 6.61
C ALA A 116 -5.63 -31.16 5.19
N VAL A 117 -4.75 -31.00 4.20
CA VAL A 117 -5.12 -30.94 2.78
C VAL A 117 -5.69 -32.26 2.28
N VAL A 118 -5.04 -33.39 2.61
CA VAL A 118 -5.54 -34.74 2.25
C VAL A 118 -6.93 -35.00 2.85
N ARG A 119 -7.20 -34.45 4.04
CA ARG A 119 -8.50 -34.58 4.74
C ARG A 119 -9.51 -33.48 4.39
N GLU A 120 -9.18 -32.60 3.45
CA GLU A 120 -10.02 -31.45 3.05
C GLU A 120 -10.40 -30.51 4.20
N ALA A 121 -9.61 -30.43 5.27
CA ALA A 121 -9.90 -29.64 6.47
C ALA A 121 -9.80 -28.10 6.26
N TYR A 122 -9.39 -27.68 5.07
CA TYR A 122 -9.34 -26.28 4.62
C TYR A 122 -10.69 -25.77 4.09
N ARG A 123 -11.64 -26.67 3.81
CA ARG A 123 -13.02 -26.35 3.44
C ARG A 123 -13.78 -25.78 4.65
#